data_AF-A0A6H1JWJ7-F1
#
_entry.id   AF-A0A6H1JWJ7-F1
#
_cell.length_a   1.000
_cell.length_b   1.000
_cell.length_c   1.000
_cell.angle_alpha   90.00
_cell.angle_beta   90.00
_cell.angle_gamma   90.00
#
_symmetry.space_group_name_H-M   'P 1'
#
loop_
_entity.id
_entity.type
_entity.pdbx_description
1 polymer ?
#
loop_
_entity_poly.entity_id
_entity_poly.type
_entity_poly.pdbx_seq_one_letter_code
_entity_poly.pdbx_strand_id
1 'polypeptide(L)'
;MEIEEMPKDEQRYAVRAGDLLVVEGHANPQEIGRCALAGPEAQGLLHQNHLFRLSGSCLLPRLAEYLLNSPSSRSHWLARSGTSSGLYTISRRALLDLPLPVIPTALQRRIVEVLDAVTEAERSIEAAIAKQRSLRGDIFAGLVADDCEGRRVTDVVELPSGQVDPRGMPYREQVLLAPDHVESRTGRVIGKETAEFQGAVSGKYVVQPDDVVLSKIRPALRKVALADFVGTCSADMYPLRVTSEVLPKFLWVTLLSEEFSRFAESVSGRTGIPKLNRKDLALYSMCVPPLNDQQRIVETLDAWDLKVANDEHELQKLRVLKQGLADDLLSGRVRADAVA
;
A
#
# COMPACT_ATOMS: atom_id res chain seq x y z
N MET A 1 -36.98 -43.36 2.40
CA MET A 1 -35.59 -43.85 2.51
C MET A 1 -34.87 -43.29 1.31
N GLU A 2 -34.34 -42.08 1.43
CA GLU A 2 -33.47 -41.49 0.42
C GLU A 2 -32.08 -41.47 1.02
N ILE A 3 -31.33 -42.52 0.72
CA ILE A 3 -29.88 -42.51 0.78
C ILE A 3 -29.48 -41.90 -0.55
N GLU A 4 -29.29 -40.58 -0.61
CA GLU A 4 -28.47 -39.99 -1.66
C GLU A 4 -27.04 -39.91 -1.12
N GLU A 5 -26.24 -40.89 -1.52
CA GLU A 5 -24.79 -40.86 -1.39
C GLU A 5 -24.25 -39.55 -1.97
N MET A 6 -23.44 -38.83 -1.19
CA MET A 6 -22.64 -37.73 -1.70
C MET A 6 -21.86 -38.18 -2.95
N PRO A 7 -21.82 -37.40 -4.04
CA PRO A 7 -21.10 -37.78 -5.26
C PRO A 7 -19.63 -38.08 -4.96
N LYS A 8 -19.10 -39.20 -5.48
CA LYS A 8 -17.70 -39.66 -5.30
C LYS A 8 -16.64 -38.60 -5.67
N ASP A 9 -16.99 -37.61 -6.49
CA ASP A 9 -16.07 -36.55 -6.90
C ASP A 9 -15.89 -35.44 -5.84
N GLU A 10 -16.87 -35.17 -4.97
CA GLU A 10 -16.74 -34.12 -3.94
C GLU A 10 -15.70 -34.47 -2.87
N GLN A 11 -15.60 -35.75 -2.49
CA GLN A 11 -14.57 -36.22 -1.55
C GLN A 11 -13.14 -36.07 -2.10
N ARG A 12 -12.98 -36.03 -3.42
CA ARG A 12 -11.67 -35.88 -4.06
C ARG A 12 -11.13 -34.45 -3.94
N TYR A 13 -12.02 -33.46 -3.97
CA TYR A 13 -11.69 -32.03 -3.91
C TYR A 13 -11.84 -31.42 -2.52
N ALA A 14 -12.37 -32.17 -1.55
CA ALA A 14 -12.49 -31.74 -0.17
C ALA A 14 -11.12 -31.51 0.48
N VAL A 15 -10.95 -30.31 1.04
CA VAL A 15 -9.78 -29.88 1.79
C VAL A 15 -9.90 -30.34 3.24
N ARG A 16 -8.78 -30.81 3.79
CA ARG A 16 -8.65 -31.16 5.21
C ARG A 16 -7.72 -30.20 5.91
N ALA A 17 -7.95 -29.95 7.19
CA ALA A 17 -6.99 -29.22 8.01
C ALA A 17 -5.62 -29.92 7.97
N GLY A 18 -4.57 -29.15 7.70
CA GLY A 18 -3.21 -29.65 7.51
C GLY A 18 -2.85 -29.99 6.05
N ASP A 19 -3.80 -29.98 5.12
CA ASP A 19 -3.49 -30.06 3.69
C ASP A 19 -2.77 -28.78 3.23
N LEU A 20 -1.92 -28.92 2.21
CA LEU A 20 -1.28 -27.79 1.54
C LEU A 20 -1.94 -27.56 0.19
N LEU A 21 -2.34 -26.33 -0.09
CA LEU A 21 -2.88 -25.92 -1.37
C LEU A 21 -1.81 -25.15 -2.14
N VAL A 22 -1.48 -25.60 -3.35
CA VAL A 22 -0.44 -25.01 -4.18
C VAL A 22 -1.02 -24.52 -5.50
N VAL A 23 -0.73 -23.28 -5.88
CA VAL A 23 -1.20 -22.68 -7.13
C VAL A 23 -0.57 -23.41 -8.32
N GLU A 24 -1.39 -24.12 -9.09
CA GLU A 24 -0.93 -24.80 -10.31
C GLU A 24 -0.70 -23.80 -11.45
N GLY A 25 -1.65 -22.88 -11.65
CA GLY A 25 -1.65 -22.00 -12.80
C GLY A 25 -2.04 -20.57 -12.49
N HIS A 26 -1.36 -19.60 -13.09
CA HIS A 26 -1.64 -18.18 -12.91
C HIS A 26 -1.13 -17.34 -14.11
N ALA A 27 -1.77 -16.20 -14.38
CA ALA A 27 -1.37 -15.29 -15.48
C ALA A 27 -0.05 -14.57 -15.17
N ASN A 28 0.17 -14.23 -13.90
CA ASN A 28 1.47 -13.76 -13.39
C ASN A 28 2.35 -14.95 -13.00
N PRO A 29 3.54 -15.15 -13.61
CA PRO A 29 4.46 -16.23 -13.27
C PRO A 29 5.00 -16.14 -11.84
N GLN A 30 4.92 -14.97 -11.19
CA GLN A 30 5.31 -14.79 -9.79
C GLN A 30 4.25 -15.31 -8.79
N GLU A 31 3.16 -15.90 -9.25
CA GLU A 31 2.10 -16.41 -8.38
C GLU A 31 1.98 -17.95 -8.43
N ILE A 32 2.52 -18.60 -9.46
CA ILE A 32 2.51 -20.07 -9.56
C ILE A 32 3.35 -20.70 -8.44
N GLY A 33 2.94 -21.87 -7.96
CA GLY A 33 3.65 -22.59 -6.90
C GLY A 33 3.56 -21.96 -5.50
N ARG A 34 2.85 -20.83 -5.33
CA ARG A 34 2.51 -20.31 -4.00
C ARG A 34 1.72 -21.36 -3.24
N CYS A 35 2.03 -21.49 -1.96
CA CYS A 35 1.44 -22.48 -1.09
C CYS A 35 0.74 -21.84 0.11
N ALA A 36 -0.40 -22.39 0.50
CA ALA A 36 -1.09 -22.08 1.74
C ALA A 36 -1.39 -23.36 2.53
N LEU A 37 -1.16 -23.31 3.84
CA LEU A 37 -1.59 -24.34 4.77
C LEU A 37 -3.09 -24.19 5.10
N ALA A 38 -3.87 -25.24 4.89
CA ALA A 38 -5.28 -25.27 5.24
C ALA A 38 -5.46 -25.36 6.76
N GLY A 39 -6.04 -24.31 7.35
CA GLY A 39 -6.45 -24.29 8.76
C GLY A 39 -7.77 -25.04 9.02
N PRO A 40 -8.20 -25.13 10.30
CA PRO A 40 -9.48 -25.74 10.68
C PRO A 40 -10.70 -25.16 9.96
N GLU A 41 -10.65 -23.87 9.62
CA GLU A 41 -11.70 -23.14 8.89
C GLU A 41 -11.88 -23.60 7.44
N ALA A 42 -10.87 -24.24 6.85
CA ALA A 42 -10.92 -24.75 5.49
C ALA A 42 -11.47 -26.18 5.38
N GLN A 43 -11.76 -26.82 6.52
CA GLN A 43 -12.24 -28.20 6.59
C GLN A 43 -13.57 -28.35 5.83
N GLY A 44 -13.59 -29.24 4.83
CA GLY A 44 -14.78 -29.54 4.05
C GLY A 44 -15.07 -28.56 2.91
N LEU A 45 -14.24 -27.52 2.72
CA LEU A 45 -14.28 -26.70 1.51
C LEU A 45 -13.76 -27.50 0.31
N LEU A 46 -14.25 -27.17 -0.88
CA LEU A 46 -13.75 -27.75 -2.14
C LEU A 46 -12.71 -26.82 -2.76
N HIS A 47 -11.59 -27.37 -3.22
CA HIS A 47 -10.58 -26.59 -3.96
C HIS A 47 -10.83 -26.60 -5.47
N GLN A 48 -10.45 -25.51 -6.14
CA GLN A 48 -10.57 -25.37 -7.60
C GLN A 48 -9.60 -26.32 -8.35
N ASN A 49 -9.88 -26.58 -9.63
CA ASN A 49 -9.07 -27.42 -10.52
C ASN A 49 -7.67 -26.87 -10.86
N HIS A 50 -7.35 -25.62 -10.50
CA HIS A 50 -6.01 -25.01 -10.68
C HIS A 50 -5.21 -24.94 -9.38
N LEU A 51 -5.53 -25.82 -8.43
CA LEU A 51 -4.80 -26.02 -7.19
C LEU A 51 -4.38 -27.47 -7.06
N PHE A 52 -3.12 -27.69 -6.69
CA PHE A 52 -2.69 -28.97 -6.16
C PHE A 52 -2.98 -29.04 -4.67
N ARG A 53 -3.55 -30.17 -4.24
CA ARG A 53 -3.66 -30.53 -2.83
C ARG A 53 -2.56 -31.52 -2.48
N LEU A 54 -1.67 -31.13 -1.57
CA LEU A 54 -0.58 -31.97 -1.08
C LEU A 54 -0.88 -32.41 0.35
N SER A 55 -0.60 -33.68 0.64
CA SER A 55 -0.67 -34.27 1.97
C SER A 55 0.48 -35.28 2.13
N GLY A 56 1.07 -35.38 3.32
CA GLY A 56 2.23 -36.27 3.57
C GLY A 56 2.84 -36.08 4.95
N SER A 57 3.67 -37.04 5.37
CA SER A 57 4.21 -37.13 6.74
C SER A 57 5.72 -36.87 6.87
N CYS A 58 6.44 -36.66 5.78
CA CYS A 58 7.90 -36.46 5.81
C CYS A 58 8.30 -35.08 6.36
N LEU A 59 7.44 -34.07 6.21
CA LEU A 59 7.63 -32.71 6.70
C LEU A 59 6.40 -32.29 7.50
N LEU A 60 6.61 -31.51 8.56
CA LEU A 60 5.54 -30.77 9.21
C LEU A 60 4.87 -29.88 8.15
N PRO A 61 3.52 -29.86 8.05
CA PRO A 61 2.83 -29.07 7.04
C PRO A 61 3.25 -27.61 7.02
N ARG A 62 3.45 -27.01 8.20
CA ARG A 62 3.94 -25.63 8.34
C ARG A 62 5.35 -25.42 7.78
N LEU A 63 6.24 -26.39 7.97
CA LEU A 63 7.59 -26.34 7.38
C LEU A 63 7.54 -26.49 5.87
N ALA A 64 6.69 -27.38 5.36
CA ALA A 64 6.48 -27.56 3.94
C ALA A 64 5.90 -26.31 3.28
N GLU A 65 5.01 -25.57 3.94
CA GLU A 65 4.54 -24.26 3.49
C GLU A 65 5.70 -23.26 3.33
N TYR A 66 6.58 -23.13 4.33
CA TYR A 66 7.77 -22.27 4.24
C TYR A 66 8.70 -22.68 3.10
N LEU A 67 8.95 -23.99 2.94
CA LEU A 67 9.77 -24.53 1.86
C LEU A 67 9.20 -24.19 0.49
N LEU A 68 7.92 -24.49 0.25
CA LEU A 68 7.28 -24.29 -1.06
C LEU A 68 7.20 -22.81 -1.46
N ASN A 69 7.13 -21.91 -0.47
CA ASN A 69 7.14 -20.46 -0.68
C ASN A 69 8.55 -19.82 -0.68
N SER A 70 9.61 -20.61 -0.46
CA SER A 70 10.99 -20.10 -0.44
C SER A 70 11.45 -19.61 -1.83
N PRO A 71 12.45 -18.70 -1.90
CA PRO A 71 13.05 -18.30 -3.18
C PRO A 71 13.60 -19.48 -3.99
N SER A 72 14.14 -20.51 -3.33
CA SER A 72 14.65 -21.70 -4.02
C SER A 72 13.53 -22.46 -4.73
N SER A 73 12.42 -22.70 -4.05
CA SER A 73 11.23 -23.30 -4.66
C SER A 73 10.65 -22.39 -5.75
N ARG A 74 10.62 -21.07 -5.53
CA ARG A 74 10.20 -20.10 -6.55
C ARG A 74 11.02 -20.20 -7.83
N SER A 75 12.35 -20.21 -7.73
CA SER A 75 13.23 -20.38 -8.89
C SER A 75 12.98 -21.71 -9.59
N HIS A 76 12.73 -22.78 -8.83
CA HIS A 76 12.38 -24.10 -9.37
C HIS A 76 11.04 -24.07 -10.14
N TRP A 77 10.02 -23.39 -9.62
CA TRP A 77 8.73 -23.22 -10.30
C TRP A 77 8.87 -22.47 -11.62
N LEU A 78 9.57 -21.33 -11.59
CA LEU A 78 9.79 -20.51 -12.78
C LEU A 78 10.55 -21.30 -13.86
N ALA A 79 11.60 -22.02 -13.48
CA ALA A 79 12.42 -22.81 -14.42
C ALA A 79 11.69 -24.01 -15.04
N ARG A 80 10.64 -24.54 -14.36
CA ARG A 80 9.87 -25.72 -14.81
C ARG A 80 8.43 -25.39 -15.19
N SER A 81 8.09 -24.11 -15.31
CA SER A 81 6.77 -23.67 -15.73
C SER A 81 6.66 -23.65 -17.26
N GLY A 82 5.49 -24.02 -17.76
CA GLY A 82 5.12 -23.85 -19.17
C GLY A 82 4.12 -22.72 -19.32
N THR A 83 4.01 -22.15 -20.52
CA THR A 83 2.94 -21.20 -20.85
C THR A 83 2.13 -21.67 -22.05
N SER A 84 0.81 -21.59 -21.94
CA SER A 84 -0.12 -21.72 -23.05
C SER A 84 -1.14 -20.60 -22.96
N SER A 85 -1.27 -19.80 -24.02
CA SER A 85 -2.21 -18.68 -24.09
C SER A 85 -2.09 -17.67 -22.93
N GLY A 86 -0.86 -17.43 -22.45
CA GLY A 86 -0.58 -16.47 -21.37
C GLY A 86 -0.82 -16.99 -19.95
N LEU A 87 -1.27 -18.23 -19.78
CA LEU A 87 -1.38 -18.89 -18.48
C LEU A 87 -0.12 -19.70 -18.20
N TYR A 88 0.62 -19.33 -17.15
CA TYR A 88 1.75 -20.12 -16.67
C TYR A 88 1.24 -21.26 -15.81
N THR A 89 1.77 -22.47 -16.00
CA THR A 89 1.39 -23.65 -15.21
C THR A 89 2.61 -24.46 -14.75
N ILE A 90 2.53 -25.01 -13.55
CA ILE A 90 3.47 -26.00 -13.03
C ILE A 90 2.89 -27.41 -13.18
N SER A 91 3.67 -28.35 -13.71
CA SER A 91 3.21 -29.74 -13.83
C SER A 91 3.31 -30.49 -12.51
N ARG A 92 2.54 -31.57 -12.35
CA ARG A 92 2.71 -32.53 -11.25
C ARG A 92 4.15 -33.05 -11.15
N ARG A 93 4.83 -33.23 -12.30
CA ARG A 93 6.23 -33.64 -12.34
C ARG A 93 7.14 -32.57 -11.74
N ALA A 94 6.91 -31.29 -12.05
CA ALA A 94 7.68 -30.20 -11.47
C ALA A 94 7.56 -30.19 -9.93
N LEU A 95 6.39 -30.46 -9.37
CA LEU A 95 6.20 -30.62 -7.92
C LEU A 95 7.02 -31.79 -7.33
N LEU A 96 6.93 -32.96 -7.95
CA LEU A 96 7.63 -34.17 -7.47
C LEU A 96 9.15 -34.08 -7.62
N ASP A 97 9.63 -33.34 -8.62
CA ASP A 97 11.05 -33.13 -8.87
C ASP A 97 11.64 -32.02 -7.97
N LEU A 98 10.84 -31.38 -7.10
CA LEU A 98 11.35 -30.38 -6.16
C LEU A 98 12.33 -31.04 -5.18
N PRO A 99 13.60 -30.60 -5.12
CA PRO A 99 14.54 -31.14 -4.16
C PRO A 99 14.13 -30.73 -2.75
N LEU A 100 13.78 -31.71 -1.92
CA LEU A 100 13.42 -31.50 -0.52
C LEU A 100 14.57 -31.90 0.40
N PRO A 101 14.95 -31.05 1.38
CA PRO A 101 15.93 -31.43 2.38
C PRO A 101 15.36 -32.50 3.32
N VAL A 102 16.20 -33.44 3.74
CA VAL A 102 15.85 -34.39 4.80
C VAL A 102 16.16 -33.76 6.14
N ILE A 103 15.13 -33.30 6.84
CA ILE A 103 15.24 -32.58 8.11
C ILE A 103 14.69 -33.46 9.23
N PRO A 104 15.46 -33.79 10.30
CA PRO A 104 14.95 -34.54 11.45
C PRO A 104 13.77 -33.83 12.12
N THR A 105 12.76 -34.58 12.59
CA THR A 105 11.51 -34.01 13.13
C THR A 105 11.74 -32.98 14.25
N ALA A 106 12.72 -33.19 15.13
CA ALA A 106 13.06 -32.23 16.18
C ALA A 106 13.53 -30.89 15.59
N LEU A 107 14.37 -30.94 14.56
CA LEU A 107 14.87 -29.77 13.85
C LEU A 107 13.73 -29.10 13.05
N GLN A 108 12.82 -29.86 12.46
CA GLN A 108 11.65 -29.30 11.78
C GLN A 108 10.81 -28.41 12.73
N ARG A 109 10.56 -28.89 13.96
CA ARG A 109 9.81 -28.11 14.96
C ARG A 109 10.54 -26.82 15.33
N ARG A 110 11.86 -26.88 15.51
CA ARG A 110 12.67 -25.71 15.86
C ARG A 110 12.67 -24.66 14.75
N ILE A 111 12.82 -25.09 13.50
CA ILE A 111 12.76 -24.17 12.34
C ILE A 111 11.38 -23.50 12.26
N VAL A 112 10.31 -24.28 12.42
CA VAL A 112 8.93 -23.74 12.41
C VAL A 112 8.73 -22.74 13.54
N GLU A 113 9.15 -23.05 14.76
CA GLU A 113 9.05 -22.16 15.93
C GLU A 113 9.70 -20.79 15.65
N VAL A 114 10.92 -20.80 15.12
CA VAL A 114 11.67 -19.57 14.82
C VAL A 114 11.01 -18.77 13.69
N LEU A 115 10.65 -19.42 12.58
CA LEU A 115 10.04 -18.73 11.44
C LEU A 115 8.63 -18.21 11.74
N ASP A 116 7.86 -18.93 12.57
CA ASP A 116 6.55 -18.47 13.03
C ASP A 116 6.66 -17.26 13.96
N ALA A 117 7.64 -17.25 14.89
CA ALA A 117 7.88 -16.11 15.75
C ALA A 117 8.19 -14.83 14.96
N VAL A 118 9.04 -14.93 13.93
CA VAL A 118 9.35 -13.79 13.05
C VAL A 118 8.14 -13.37 12.21
N THR A 119 7.39 -14.34 11.67
CA THR A 119 6.16 -14.06 10.89
C THR A 119 5.08 -13.37 11.73
N GLU A 120 4.95 -13.73 13.00
CA GLU A 120 3.99 -13.08 13.89
C GLU A 120 4.42 -11.65 14.26
N ALA A 121 5.72 -11.41 14.44
CA ALA A 121 6.26 -10.07 14.61
C ALA A 121 6.02 -9.18 13.38
N GLU A 122 6.19 -9.70 12.16
CA GLU A 122 5.86 -8.97 10.92
C GLU A 122 4.38 -8.55 10.89
N ARG A 123 3.47 -9.49 11.15
CA ARG A 123 2.02 -9.23 11.19
C ARG A 123 1.66 -8.18 12.24
N SER A 124 2.28 -8.25 13.40
CA SER A 124 2.04 -7.30 14.50
C SER A 124 2.44 -5.87 14.11
N ILE A 125 3.60 -5.69 13.47
CA ILE A 125 4.07 -4.38 13.01
C ILE A 125 3.18 -3.87 11.86
N GLU A 126 2.82 -4.72 10.90
CA GLU A 126 1.90 -4.37 9.80
C GLU A 126 0.55 -3.87 10.33
N ALA A 127 -0.02 -4.58 11.31
CA ALA A 127 -1.28 -4.19 11.95
C ALA A 127 -1.14 -2.86 12.71
N ALA A 128 -0.01 -2.63 13.38
CA ALA A 128 0.28 -1.37 14.07
C ALA A 128 0.36 -0.19 13.09
N ILE A 129 1.07 -0.35 11.96
CA ILE A 129 1.17 0.66 10.89
C ILE A 129 -0.21 0.97 10.31
N ALA A 130 -1.02 -0.06 10.01
CA ALA A 130 -2.36 0.12 9.47
C ALA A 130 -3.26 0.91 10.44
N LYS A 131 -3.21 0.58 11.74
CA LYS A 131 -3.95 1.28 12.79
C LYS A 131 -3.45 2.73 12.98
N GLN A 132 -2.14 2.96 12.95
CA GLN A 132 -1.58 4.30 13.06
C GLN A 132 -2.05 5.20 11.90
N ARG A 133 -2.08 4.65 10.67
CA ARG A 133 -2.57 5.36 9.48
C ARG A 133 -4.05 5.69 9.57
N SER A 134 -4.89 4.76 10.06
CA SER A 134 -6.32 5.02 10.19
C SER A 134 -6.61 6.12 11.23
N LEU A 135 -5.85 6.15 12.33
CA LEU A 135 -6.05 7.12 13.41
C LEU A 135 -5.50 8.52 13.11
N ARG A 136 -4.62 8.68 12.11
CA ARG A 136 -4.00 9.98 11.80
C ARG A 136 -5.04 11.08 11.54
N GLY A 137 -6.11 10.75 10.83
CA GLY A 137 -7.21 11.68 10.54
C GLY A 137 -7.99 12.06 11.80
N ASP A 138 -8.29 11.08 12.66
CA ASP A 138 -9.01 11.28 13.92
C ASP A 138 -8.20 12.11 14.92
N ILE A 139 -6.87 11.91 14.96
CA ILE A 139 -5.95 12.71 15.77
C ILE A 139 -5.98 14.16 15.31
N PHE A 140 -5.86 14.41 14.00
CA PHE A 140 -5.95 15.77 13.49
C PHE A 140 -7.29 16.42 13.86
N ALA A 141 -8.41 15.74 13.62
CA ALA A 141 -9.73 16.24 13.96
C ALA A 141 -9.89 16.53 15.46
N GLY A 142 -9.37 15.67 16.35
CA GLY A 142 -9.44 15.88 17.80
C GLY A 142 -8.48 16.93 18.35
N LEU A 143 -7.42 17.28 17.61
CA LEU A 143 -6.47 18.34 17.98
C LEU A 143 -6.93 19.73 17.55
N VAL A 144 -7.78 19.80 16.52
CA VAL A 144 -8.39 21.05 16.06
C VAL A 144 -9.59 21.34 16.98
N ALA A 145 -9.52 22.42 17.74
CA ALA A 145 -10.54 22.76 18.73
C ALA A 145 -11.87 23.19 18.07
N ASP A 146 -13.00 22.80 18.68
CA ASP A 146 -14.36 23.19 18.22
C ASP A 146 -14.65 24.69 18.35
N ASP A 147 -13.92 25.41 19.21
CA ASP A 147 -14.16 26.83 19.55
C ASP A 147 -13.34 27.84 18.70
N CYS A 148 -12.74 27.40 17.59
CA CYS A 148 -11.99 28.31 16.73
C CYS A 148 -12.88 29.11 15.78
N GLU A 149 -12.44 30.31 15.44
CA GLU A 149 -13.11 31.14 14.45
C GLU A 149 -12.92 30.55 13.04
N GLY A 150 -14.04 30.37 12.33
CA GLY A 150 -14.03 29.88 10.96
C GLY A 150 -13.54 30.95 9.98
N ARG A 151 -12.49 30.64 9.22
CA ARG A 151 -11.95 31.49 8.15
C ARG A 151 -12.17 30.81 6.81
N ARG A 152 -12.54 31.54 5.77
CA ARG A 152 -12.64 30.93 4.43
C ARG A 152 -11.23 30.63 3.93
N VAL A 153 -11.04 29.51 3.24
CA VAL A 153 -9.72 29.16 2.69
C VAL A 153 -9.16 30.28 1.82
N THR A 154 -10.01 30.92 1.01
CA THR A 154 -9.60 32.03 0.14
C THR A 154 -9.23 33.31 0.87
N ASP A 155 -9.52 33.44 2.16
CA ASP A 155 -9.10 34.59 2.98
C ASP A 155 -7.66 34.41 3.51
N VAL A 156 -7.12 33.19 3.48
CA VAL A 156 -5.79 32.84 4.02
C VAL A 156 -4.82 32.30 2.95
N VAL A 157 -5.27 32.20 1.70
CA VAL A 157 -4.44 31.76 0.57
C VAL A 157 -4.60 32.66 -0.65
N GLU A 158 -3.52 32.80 -1.40
CA GLU A 158 -3.50 33.30 -2.76
C GLU A 158 -3.58 32.14 -3.76
N LEU A 159 -4.47 32.29 -4.74
CA LEU A 159 -4.50 31.41 -5.91
C LEU A 159 -3.70 32.06 -7.06
N PRO A 160 -2.94 31.28 -7.84
CA PRO A 160 -2.18 31.83 -8.96
C PRO A 160 -3.11 32.48 -9.99
N SER A 161 -2.68 33.63 -10.49
CA SER A 161 -3.24 34.30 -11.66
C SER A 161 -2.46 33.92 -12.91
N GLY A 162 -3.16 33.53 -13.97
CA GLY A 162 -2.55 33.19 -15.26
C GLY A 162 -1.96 31.78 -15.34
N GLN A 163 -1.55 31.40 -16.54
CA GLN A 163 -0.87 30.13 -16.84
C GLN A 163 0.36 30.39 -17.70
N VAL A 164 1.36 29.53 -17.56
CA VAL A 164 2.59 29.56 -18.35
C VAL A 164 2.59 28.46 -19.40
N ASP A 165 3.29 28.67 -20.52
CA ASP A 165 3.49 27.63 -21.54
C ASP A 165 4.55 26.63 -21.05
N PRO A 166 4.20 25.35 -20.81
CA PRO A 166 5.14 24.35 -20.32
C PRO A 166 6.25 24.00 -21.31
N ARG A 167 6.16 24.41 -22.58
CA ARG A 167 7.19 24.14 -23.59
C ARG A 167 8.32 25.16 -23.57
N GLY A 168 8.08 26.31 -22.95
CA GLY A 168 9.07 27.39 -22.81
C GLY A 168 10.00 27.19 -21.62
N MET A 169 11.19 27.75 -21.71
CA MET A 169 12.13 27.84 -20.57
C MET A 169 11.65 28.89 -19.55
N PRO A 170 11.83 28.67 -18.23
CA PRO A 170 12.46 27.49 -17.61
C PRO A 170 11.50 26.31 -17.40
N TYR A 171 10.21 26.45 -17.68
CA TYR A 171 9.16 25.50 -17.28
C TYR A 171 9.28 24.12 -17.92
N ARG A 172 9.85 24.03 -19.13
CA ARG A 172 10.07 22.77 -19.87
C ARG A 172 10.85 21.73 -19.07
N GLU A 173 11.91 22.17 -18.39
CA GLU A 173 12.83 21.30 -17.63
C GLU A 173 12.48 21.22 -16.14
N GLN A 174 11.52 22.02 -15.69
CA GLN A 174 11.07 22.01 -14.30
C GLN A 174 10.06 20.90 -14.02
N VAL A 175 9.96 20.53 -12.75
CA VAL A 175 8.96 19.58 -12.26
C VAL A 175 7.56 20.06 -12.64
N LEU A 176 6.77 19.15 -13.22
CA LEU A 176 5.34 19.33 -13.43
C LEU A 176 4.58 18.34 -12.54
N LEU A 177 3.90 18.84 -11.53
CA LEU A 177 3.07 18.02 -10.65
C LEU A 177 1.68 17.82 -11.28
N ALA A 178 1.29 16.58 -11.47
CA ALA A 178 -0.04 16.18 -11.92
C ALA A 178 -0.77 15.40 -10.80
N PRO A 179 -2.11 15.27 -10.84
CA PRO A 179 -2.83 14.49 -9.85
C PRO A 179 -2.30 13.05 -9.70
N ASP A 180 -1.86 12.40 -10.77
CA ASP A 180 -1.37 11.02 -10.72
C ASP A 180 0.00 10.86 -10.04
N HIS A 181 0.70 11.96 -9.81
CA HIS A 181 1.92 11.99 -9.01
C HIS A 181 1.68 12.10 -7.51
N VAL A 182 0.43 12.24 -7.08
CA VAL A 182 0.05 12.31 -5.66
C VAL A 182 -0.73 11.05 -5.30
N GLU A 183 -0.24 10.32 -4.30
CA GLU A 183 -0.91 9.15 -3.76
C GLU A 183 -2.21 9.56 -3.05
N SER A 184 -3.27 8.78 -3.29
CA SER A 184 -4.60 9.14 -2.80
C SER A 184 -4.65 9.09 -1.28
N ARG A 185 -5.23 10.12 -0.65
CA ARG A 185 -5.48 10.23 0.80
C ARG A 185 -4.25 10.32 1.71
N THR A 186 -3.04 10.23 1.17
CA THR A 186 -1.80 10.32 1.97
C THR A 186 -1.12 11.68 1.82
N GLY A 187 -1.35 12.36 0.69
CA GLY A 187 -0.66 13.57 0.29
C GLY A 187 0.81 13.39 -0.07
N ARG A 188 1.27 12.13 -0.16
CA ARG A 188 2.63 11.79 -0.57
C ARG A 188 2.78 12.00 -2.08
N VAL A 189 3.82 12.72 -2.48
CA VAL A 189 4.25 12.80 -3.88
C VAL A 189 5.03 11.51 -4.21
N ILE A 190 4.51 10.72 -5.14
CA ILE A 190 5.07 9.42 -5.57
C ILE A 190 5.81 9.50 -6.90
N GLY A 191 5.74 10.64 -7.59
CA GLY A 191 6.49 10.90 -8.83
C GLY A 191 6.82 12.37 -8.98
N LYS A 192 8.00 12.68 -9.53
CA LYS A 192 8.41 14.04 -9.90
C LYS A 192 9.05 13.97 -11.28
N GLU A 193 8.30 14.39 -12.29
CA GLU A 193 8.73 14.37 -13.69
C GLU A 193 8.70 15.78 -14.27
N THR A 194 9.51 16.03 -15.29
CA THR A 194 9.54 17.34 -15.96
C THR A 194 8.31 17.54 -16.85
N ALA A 195 8.03 18.79 -17.20
CA ALA A 195 6.97 19.10 -18.16
C ALA A 195 7.23 18.47 -19.54
N GLU A 196 8.48 18.42 -19.99
CA GLU A 196 8.90 17.76 -21.21
C GLU A 196 8.66 16.25 -21.19
N PHE A 197 9.07 15.57 -20.12
CA PHE A 197 8.93 14.12 -20.01
C PHE A 197 7.46 13.68 -20.06
N GLN A 198 6.57 14.51 -19.48
CA GLN A 198 5.12 14.32 -19.54
C GLN A 198 4.49 14.73 -20.88
N GLY A 199 5.25 15.31 -21.82
CA GLY A 199 4.72 15.80 -23.09
C GLY A 199 3.69 16.92 -22.93
N ALA A 200 3.85 17.77 -21.91
CA ALA A 200 2.85 18.78 -21.55
C ALA A 200 2.75 19.90 -22.60
N VAL A 201 1.53 20.17 -23.08
CA VAL A 201 1.25 21.24 -24.07
C VAL A 201 0.29 22.33 -23.60
N SER A 202 -0.61 22.02 -22.66
CA SER A 202 -1.58 22.98 -22.13
C SER A 202 -0.97 23.91 -21.07
N GLY A 203 -1.56 25.09 -20.86
CA GLY A 203 -1.08 26.03 -19.84
C GLY A 203 -0.99 25.42 -18.44
N LYS A 204 0.04 25.79 -17.68
CA LYS A 204 0.31 25.29 -16.32
C LYS A 204 0.37 26.42 -15.30
N TYR A 205 0.14 26.10 -14.02
CA TYR A 205 0.31 27.07 -12.94
C TYR A 205 1.70 26.93 -12.34
N VAL A 206 2.33 28.04 -11.98
CA VAL A 206 3.63 28.04 -11.30
C VAL A 206 3.43 27.58 -9.85
N VAL A 207 4.38 26.77 -9.39
CA VAL A 207 4.47 26.24 -8.03
C VAL A 207 5.80 26.67 -7.43
N GLN A 208 5.77 27.10 -6.18
CA GLN A 208 6.93 27.38 -5.35
C GLN A 208 6.96 26.43 -4.16
N PRO A 209 8.11 26.27 -3.50
CA PRO A 209 8.18 25.63 -2.19
C PRO A 209 7.15 26.23 -1.24
N ASP A 210 6.58 25.39 -0.38
CA ASP A 210 5.50 25.69 0.58
C ASP A 210 4.11 25.98 -0.03
N ASP A 211 3.95 25.97 -1.36
CA ASP A 211 2.61 25.96 -1.94
C ASP A 211 1.89 24.63 -1.62
N VAL A 212 0.62 24.70 -1.23
CA VAL A 212 -0.24 23.52 -1.04
C VAL A 212 -0.99 23.25 -2.35
N VAL A 213 -0.61 22.19 -3.05
CA VAL A 213 -1.13 21.86 -4.39
C VAL A 213 -2.30 20.89 -4.29
N LEU A 214 -3.52 21.42 -4.45
CA LEU A 214 -4.80 20.70 -4.35
C LEU A 214 -5.29 20.24 -5.73
N SER A 215 -5.62 18.95 -5.90
CA SER A 215 -6.33 18.45 -7.08
C SER A 215 -7.75 19.04 -7.16
N LYS A 216 -8.11 19.58 -8.34
CA LYS A 216 -9.47 20.06 -8.62
C LYS A 216 -10.44 18.94 -8.92
N ILE A 217 -9.94 17.85 -9.47
CA ILE A 217 -10.75 16.74 -9.97
C ILE A 217 -10.78 15.59 -8.96
N ARG A 218 -11.92 14.89 -8.93
CA ARG A 218 -12.18 13.73 -8.07
C ARG A 218 -11.80 13.99 -6.60
N PRO A 219 -12.44 14.95 -5.89
CA PRO A 219 -12.09 15.30 -4.52
C PRO A 219 -12.03 14.11 -3.54
N ALA A 220 -12.84 13.06 -3.77
CA ALA A 220 -12.83 11.81 -3.00
C ALA A 220 -11.46 11.07 -2.97
N LEU A 221 -10.55 11.37 -3.90
CA LEU A 221 -9.19 10.83 -3.90
C LEU A 221 -8.25 11.60 -2.95
N ARG A 222 -8.64 12.78 -2.46
CA ARG A 222 -7.90 13.61 -1.50
C ARG A 222 -6.43 13.78 -1.89
N LYS A 223 -6.21 14.19 -3.14
CA LYS A 223 -4.87 14.39 -3.70
C LYS A 223 -4.42 15.83 -3.44
N VAL A 224 -3.65 16.00 -2.39
CA VAL A 224 -3.09 17.29 -1.94
C VAL A 224 -1.60 17.12 -1.63
N ALA A 225 -0.73 17.93 -2.23
CA ALA A 225 0.71 17.88 -1.97
C ALA A 225 1.18 19.16 -1.27
N LEU A 226 2.15 19.05 -0.37
CA LEU A 226 2.95 20.18 0.07
C LEU A 226 4.19 20.23 -0.82
N ALA A 227 4.38 21.33 -1.56
CA ALA A 227 5.47 21.45 -2.52
C ALA A 227 6.82 21.71 -1.81
N ASP A 228 7.84 20.93 -2.18
CA ASP A 228 9.24 21.09 -1.78
C ASP A 228 10.13 21.48 -2.99
N PHE A 229 9.51 21.96 -4.08
CA PHE A 229 10.17 22.19 -5.36
C PHE A 229 9.67 23.49 -6.01
N VAL A 230 10.50 24.05 -6.90
CA VAL A 230 10.10 25.08 -7.85
C VAL A 230 9.69 24.40 -9.16
N GLY A 231 8.54 24.76 -9.70
CA GLY A 231 8.11 24.22 -10.98
C GLY A 231 6.69 24.63 -11.36
N THR A 232 5.93 23.67 -11.88
CA THR A 232 4.55 23.88 -12.29
C THR A 232 3.63 22.76 -11.83
N CYS A 233 2.32 23.00 -11.84
CA CYS A 233 1.31 21.94 -11.71
C CYS A 233 0.30 21.98 -12.85
N SER A 234 -0.37 20.84 -13.04
CA SER A 234 -1.45 20.68 -14.01
C SER A 234 -2.52 21.77 -13.85
N ALA A 235 -3.17 22.13 -14.97
CA ALA A 235 -4.32 23.02 -14.98
C ALA A 235 -5.51 22.47 -14.15
N ASP A 236 -5.52 21.17 -13.85
CA ASP A 236 -6.47 20.52 -12.95
C ASP A 236 -6.01 20.51 -11.48
N MET A 237 -5.05 21.34 -11.10
CA MET A 237 -4.63 21.56 -9.71
C MET A 237 -4.57 23.05 -9.35
N TYR A 238 -4.80 23.37 -8.07
CA TYR A 238 -4.61 24.69 -7.49
C TYR A 238 -3.36 24.67 -6.60
N PRO A 239 -2.27 25.37 -6.94
CA PRO A 239 -1.23 25.67 -5.98
C PRO A 239 -1.71 26.83 -5.10
N LEU A 240 -1.98 26.55 -3.84
CA LEU A 240 -2.49 27.52 -2.87
C LEU A 240 -1.30 28.06 -2.08
N ARG A 241 -1.00 29.34 -2.24
CA ARG A 241 0.07 30.00 -1.50
C ARG A 241 -0.49 30.61 -0.23
N VAL A 242 0.07 30.26 0.92
CA VAL A 242 -0.39 30.86 2.18
C VAL A 242 0.09 32.30 2.29
N THR A 243 -0.79 33.22 2.67
CA THR A 243 -0.48 34.67 2.74
C THR A 243 -0.13 35.14 4.14
N SER A 244 -0.93 34.74 5.14
CA SER A 244 -0.72 35.06 6.56
C SER A 244 -1.57 34.16 7.45
N GLU A 245 -1.23 34.09 8.74
CA GLU A 245 -2.01 33.45 9.82
C GLU A 245 -2.14 31.92 9.77
N VAL A 246 -1.72 31.27 8.69
CA VAL A 246 -1.75 29.81 8.54
C VAL A 246 -0.35 29.25 8.25
N LEU A 247 -0.03 28.07 8.77
CA LEU A 247 1.15 27.32 8.35
C LEU A 247 0.84 26.49 7.09
N PRO A 248 1.72 26.47 6.07
CA PRO A 248 1.53 25.66 4.86
C PRO A 248 1.19 24.19 5.16
N LYS A 249 1.88 23.61 6.15
CA LYS A 249 1.65 22.22 6.56
C LYS A 249 0.32 22.02 7.27
N PHE A 250 -0.14 23.01 8.04
CA PHE A 250 -1.47 22.97 8.66
C PHE A 250 -2.56 23.01 7.59
N LEU A 251 -2.44 23.90 6.59
CA LEU A 251 -3.34 23.93 5.44
C LEU A 251 -3.32 22.60 4.67
N TRP A 252 -2.13 22.04 4.42
CA TRP A 252 -1.97 20.75 3.74
C TRP A 252 -2.73 19.63 4.47
N VAL A 253 -2.58 19.50 5.80
CA VAL A 253 -3.34 18.50 6.58
C VAL A 253 -4.84 18.79 6.56
N THR A 254 -5.24 20.06 6.66
CA THR A 254 -6.65 20.47 6.62
C THR A 254 -7.32 20.05 5.31
N LEU A 255 -6.67 20.29 4.17
CA LEU A 255 -7.19 19.93 2.85
C LEU A 255 -7.09 18.42 2.54
N LEU A 256 -6.31 17.66 3.32
CA LEU A 256 -6.32 16.19 3.28
C LEU A 256 -7.42 15.57 4.14
N SER A 257 -8.04 16.36 5.04
CA SER A 257 -9.02 15.86 5.99
C SER A 257 -10.28 15.30 5.30
N GLU A 258 -10.97 14.43 6.01
CA GLU A 258 -12.24 13.90 5.54
C GLU A 258 -13.34 14.98 5.50
N GLU A 259 -13.29 15.94 6.42
CA GLU A 259 -14.21 17.07 6.46
C GLU A 259 -14.15 17.88 5.17
N PHE A 260 -12.95 18.28 4.73
CA PHE A 260 -12.77 18.96 3.46
C PHE A 260 -13.18 18.11 2.26
N SER A 261 -12.86 16.81 2.25
CA SER A 261 -13.28 15.89 1.18
C SER A 261 -14.80 15.84 1.03
N ARG A 262 -15.53 15.68 2.16
CA ARG A 262 -16.99 15.64 2.17
C ARG A 262 -17.58 16.96 1.68
N PHE A 263 -17.03 18.09 2.13
CA PHE A 263 -17.41 19.41 1.62
C PHE A 263 -17.21 19.48 0.10
N ALA A 264 -16.01 19.19 -0.40
CA ALA A 264 -15.65 19.33 -1.80
C ALA A 264 -16.48 18.41 -2.71
N GLU A 265 -16.81 17.20 -2.25
CA GLU A 265 -17.72 16.28 -2.93
C GLU A 265 -19.15 16.80 -2.98
N SER A 266 -19.65 17.44 -1.91
CA SER A 266 -21.01 17.97 -1.85
C SER A 266 -21.27 19.12 -2.84
N VAL A 267 -20.24 19.90 -3.16
CA VAL A 267 -20.30 21.05 -4.08
C VAL A 267 -19.83 20.72 -5.50
N SER A 268 -19.16 19.60 -5.71
CA SER A 268 -18.74 19.13 -7.03
C SER A 268 -19.92 18.45 -7.75
N GLY A 269 -20.51 19.13 -8.75
CA GLY A 269 -21.74 18.72 -9.45
C GLY A 269 -21.80 17.27 -9.97
N ARG A 270 -23.03 16.78 -10.22
CA ARG A 270 -23.36 15.35 -10.43
C ARG A 270 -23.18 14.80 -11.86
N THR A 271 -22.76 15.60 -12.84
CA THR A 271 -22.57 15.13 -14.23
C THR A 271 -21.10 15.21 -14.66
N GLY A 272 -20.53 14.08 -15.09
CA GLY A 272 -19.13 13.99 -15.51
C GLY A 272 -18.15 13.81 -14.34
N ILE A 273 -16.87 14.16 -14.57
CA ILE A 273 -15.83 14.07 -13.54
C ILE A 273 -16.06 15.17 -12.49
N PRO A 274 -16.28 14.83 -11.20
CA PRO A 274 -16.48 15.82 -10.15
C PRO A 274 -15.30 16.80 -10.08
N LYS A 275 -15.60 18.10 -10.09
CA LYS A 275 -14.60 19.17 -10.12
C LYS A 275 -14.94 20.28 -9.13
N LEU A 276 -14.00 20.56 -8.23
CA LEU A 276 -14.05 21.70 -7.31
C LEU A 276 -13.55 22.95 -8.05
N ASN A 277 -14.45 23.91 -8.28
CA ASN A 277 -14.08 25.19 -8.89
C ASN A 277 -13.72 26.24 -7.83
N ARG A 278 -13.20 27.41 -8.25
CA ARG A 278 -12.77 28.47 -7.33
C ARG A 278 -13.92 29.07 -6.50
N LYS A 279 -15.12 29.17 -7.07
CA LYS A 279 -16.29 29.72 -6.37
C LYS A 279 -16.73 28.77 -5.25
N ASP A 280 -16.73 27.47 -5.54
CA ASP A 280 -17.07 26.44 -4.57
C ASP A 280 -15.99 26.34 -3.48
N LEU A 281 -14.70 26.37 -3.84
CA LEU A 281 -13.60 26.39 -2.87
C LEU A 281 -13.71 27.59 -1.90
N ALA A 282 -14.19 28.74 -2.36
CA ALA A 282 -14.39 29.93 -1.54
C ALA A 282 -15.50 29.77 -0.48
N LEU A 283 -16.36 28.75 -0.61
CA LEU A 283 -17.40 28.45 0.37
C LEU A 283 -16.88 27.59 1.53
N TYR A 284 -15.70 26.98 1.42
CA TYR A 284 -15.14 26.20 2.51
C TYR A 284 -14.60 27.14 3.60
N SER A 285 -15.12 26.96 4.82
CA SER A 285 -14.60 27.59 6.02
C SER A 285 -13.86 26.55 6.84
N MET A 286 -12.65 26.90 7.27
CA MET A 286 -11.81 26.05 8.12
C MET A 286 -11.53 26.74 9.44
N CYS A 287 -11.31 25.93 10.47
CA CYS A 287 -10.75 26.34 11.72
C CYS A 287 -9.33 26.88 11.55
N VAL A 288 -9.05 28.10 12.06
CA VAL A 288 -7.68 28.65 12.07
C VAL A 288 -7.29 29.00 13.50
N PRO A 289 -6.69 28.05 14.26
CA PRO A 289 -6.21 28.34 15.60
C PRO A 289 -4.96 29.25 15.56
N PRO A 290 -4.51 29.83 16.69
CA PRO A 290 -3.28 30.61 16.74
C PRO A 290 -2.07 29.85 16.16
N LEU A 291 -1.11 30.56 15.56
CA LEU A 291 0.06 29.93 14.92
C LEU A 291 0.83 28.98 15.83
N ASN A 292 0.92 29.27 17.13
CA ASN A 292 1.57 28.39 18.11
C ASN A 292 0.82 27.05 18.24
N ASP A 293 -0.51 27.08 18.22
CA ASP A 293 -1.32 25.86 18.29
C ASP A 293 -1.25 25.09 16.96
N GLN A 294 -1.29 25.78 15.82
CA GLN A 294 -1.05 25.15 14.51
C GLN A 294 0.32 24.43 14.49
N GLN A 295 1.35 25.07 15.01
CA GLN A 295 2.70 24.48 15.10
C GLN A 295 2.70 23.22 15.96
N ARG A 296 2.06 23.25 17.14
CA ARG A 296 1.93 22.07 18.01
C ARG A 296 1.17 20.93 17.37
N ILE A 297 0.10 21.23 16.63
CA ILE A 297 -0.69 20.24 15.88
C ILE A 297 0.20 19.57 14.82
N VAL A 298 0.89 20.38 14.02
CA VAL A 298 1.80 19.90 12.97
C VAL A 298 2.94 19.05 13.55
N GLU A 299 3.56 19.49 14.65
CA GLU A 299 4.62 18.73 15.34
C GLU A 299 4.12 17.37 15.87
N THR A 300 2.90 17.33 16.38
CA THR A 300 2.28 16.09 16.86
C THR A 300 2.06 15.11 15.70
N LEU A 301 1.57 15.61 14.55
CA LEU A 301 1.41 14.80 13.35
C LEU A 301 2.74 14.36 12.76
N ASP A 302 3.78 15.19 12.83
CA ASP A 302 5.12 14.84 12.38
C ASP A 302 5.76 13.74 13.24
N ALA A 303 5.59 13.82 14.55
CA ALA A 303 6.01 12.73 15.43
C ALA A 303 5.27 11.42 15.11
N TRP A 304 3.99 11.50 14.73
CA TRP A 304 3.20 10.35 14.31
C TRP A 304 3.67 9.77 12.97
N ASP A 305 3.88 10.62 11.97
CA ASP A 305 4.36 10.22 10.65
C ASP A 305 5.79 9.65 10.74
N LEU A 306 6.65 10.20 11.60
CA LEU A 306 7.98 9.65 11.90
C LEU A 306 7.90 8.27 12.55
N LYS A 307 6.95 8.06 13.47
CA LYS A 307 6.74 6.74 14.07
C LYS A 307 6.33 5.70 13.02
N VAL A 308 5.39 6.05 12.14
CA VAL A 308 4.98 5.16 11.03
C VAL A 308 6.18 4.82 10.15
N ALA A 309 6.99 5.82 9.78
CA ALA A 309 8.18 5.59 8.95
C ALA A 309 9.22 4.68 9.62
N ASN A 310 9.41 4.81 10.93
CA ASN A 310 10.30 3.93 11.69
C ASN A 310 9.77 2.49 11.75
N ASP A 311 8.48 2.32 12.03
CA ASP A 311 7.84 1.00 12.08
C ASP A 311 7.88 0.33 10.68
N GLU A 312 7.72 1.08 9.58
CA GLU A 312 7.90 0.59 8.20
C GLU A 312 9.35 0.15 7.92
N HIS A 313 10.32 0.92 8.41
CA HIS A 313 11.73 0.57 8.25
C HIS A 313 12.10 -0.69 9.05
N GLU A 314 11.55 -0.85 10.25
CA GLU A 314 11.71 -2.06 11.07
C GLU A 314 11.06 -3.28 10.40
N LEU A 315 9.84 -3.13 9.88
CA LEU A 315 9.17 -4.19 9.11
C LEU A 315 10.01 -4.63 7.90
N GLN A 316 10.61 -3.69 7.18
CA GLN A 316 11.47 -4.03 6.04
C GLN A 316 12.75 -4.78 6.48
N LYS A 317 13.37 -4.38 7.59
CA LYS A 317 14.51 -5.11 8.17
C LYS A 317 14.12 -6.53 8.56
N LEU A 318 12.96 -6.69 9.20
CA LEU A 318 12.46 -7.97 9.65
C LEU A 318 12.19 -8.93 8.49
N ARG A 319 11.60 -8.42 7.39
CA ARG A 319 11.39 -9.18 6.16
C ARG A 319 12.69 -9.66 5.52
N VAL A 320 13.70 -8.81 5.48
CA VAL A 320 15.04 -9.18 4.97
C VAL A 320 15.68 -10.24 5.86
N LEU A 321 15.59 -10.08 7.18
CA LEU A 321 16.11 -11.05 8.15
C LEU A 321 15.40 -12.40 8.02
N LYS A 322 14.07 -12.42 7.96
CA LYS A 322 13.26 -13.62 7.77
C LYS A 322 13.67 -14.36 6.51
N GLN A 323 13.85 -13.63 5.40
CA GLN A 323 14.23 -14.21 4.13
C GLN A 323 15.60 -14.90 4.24
N GLY A 324 16.61 -14.21 4.79
CA GLY A 324 17.94 -14.80 4.99
C GLY A 324 17.92 -16.00 5.95
N LEU A 325 17.18 -15.90 7.06
CA LEU A 325 17.04 -16.98 8.04
C LEU A 325 16.33 -18.20 7.46
N ALA A 326 15.26 -18.00 6.69
CA ALA A 326 14.58 -19.08 5.99
C ALA A 326 15.52 -19.76 4.99
N ASP A 327 16.27 -18.98 4.19
CA ASP A 327 17.22 -19.55 3.24
C ASP A 327 18.31 -20.37 3.94
N ASP A 328 18.85 -19.86 5.04
CA ASP A 328 19.92 -20.52 5.80
C ASP A 328 19.44 -21.81 6.52
N LEU A 329 18.26 -21.77 7.13
CA LEU A 329 17.68 -22.91 7.86
C LEU A 329 17.18 -24.00 6.90
N LEU A 330 16.56 -23.61 5.78
CA LEU A 330 15.99 -24.55 4.81
C LEU A 330 17.06 -25.17 3.89
N SER A 331 18.15 -24.46 3.64
CA SER A 331 19.31 -25.00 2.90
C SER A 331 20.30 -25.78 3.78
N GLY A 332 20.14 -25.70 5.11
CA GLY A 332 21.03 -26.36 6.07
C GLY A 332 22.40 -25.69 6.22
N ARG A 333 22.58 -24.45 5.74
CA ARG A 333 23.81 -23.66 5.93
C ARG A 333 24.01 -23.23 7.37
N VAL A 334 22.91 -22.92 8.07
CA VAL A 334 22.91 -22.64 9.51
C VAL A 334 22.17 -23.75 10.23
N ARG A 335 22.77 -24.28 11.30
CA ARG A 335 22.11 -25.25 12.18
C ARG A 335 21.18 -24.50 13.13
N ALA A 336 19.91 -24.93 13.22
CA ALA A 336 18.94 -24.25 14.10
C ALA A 336 19.35 -24.27 15.59
N ASP A 337 20.24 -25.20 15.98
CA ASP A 337 20.81 -25.30 17.33
C ASP A 337 21.71 -24.10 17.70
N ALA A 338 22.15 -23.32 16.71
CA ALA A 338 22.95 -22.11 16.89
C ALA A 338 22.11 -20.82 17.00
N VAL A 339 20.78 -20.92 16.82
CA VAL A 339 19.82 -19.82 16.98
C VAL A 339 19.14 -20.00 18.34
N ALA A 340 19.86 -19.59 19.39
CA ALA A 340 19.42 -19.64 20.78
C ALA A 340 19.49 -18.26 21.42
#